data_AF-A0A7J9C4N3-F1
#
_entry.id   AF-A0A7J9C4N3-F1
#
_cell.length_a   1.000
_cell.length_b   1.000
_cell.length_c   1.000
_cell.angle_alpha   90.00
_cell.angle_beta   90.00
_cell.angle_gamma   90.00
#
_symmetry.space_group_name_H-M   'P 1'
#
loop_
_entity.id
_entity.type
_entity.pdbx_description
1 polymer ?
#
loop_
_entity_poly.entity_id
_entity_poly.type
_entity_poly.pdbx_seq_one_letter_code
_entity_poly.pdbx_strand_id
1 'polypeptide(L)'
;MRILRHIPNTVLFNTIFVSVNILMASTRFSLSRSVHPILKRPPFSSSPRFAPKALLKSYPCPLWSSSFSFCLQTLHHSTSPYLSSSSFSSCSSFSPPSMASSFTVDDSIGSNPLLQDFDFPPFDIVEAKHVRPGVRALLKKVESDLDELEKTVEPTWPKLVEPLEKIVDRLTVVWGMVNHLKAVKDSAELRAAIEEVQPEKVKFQLRLGQSKPIYNAFKAIKESPDWQSLSEARKRIVDAQIKEAVLNGVSLEDDKREQFNKIQQELERLSHKFSENVLDATKKFEKLITDKKEIDGLPATALGLAAQTAVSKGHENATAENGPWMITLDAPIFISVIQHARNRALREEVYRAYITRASSGDLDNTPIINQILTLRLEKAKLLNYNNYAEISMATKMATVDKAEELLEKIRSASWDAAVQGIMLNLVYFWLKRLPIFRSLIYPMNLFPQCLSI
;
A
#
# COMPACT_ATOMS: atom_id res chain seq x y z
N MET A 1 -48.34 -13.89 3.23
CA MET A 1 -47.60 -14.92 4.00
C MET A 1 -47.87 -16.38 3.54
N ARG A 2 -47.88 -16.69 2.22
CA ARG A 2 -47.91 -18.09 1.71
C ARG A 2 -47.12 -18.33 0.40
N ILE A 3 -46.27 -17.38 -0.03
CA ILE A 3 -45.37 -17.53 -1.19
C ILE A 3 -43.92 -17.26 -0.76
N LEU A 4 -43.49 -17.87 0.34
CA LEU A 4 -42.14 -17.67 0.91
C LEU A 4 -41.44 -18.99 1.27
N ARG A 5 -41.86 -20.13 0.69
CA ARG A 5 -41.22 -21.44 0.95
C ARG A 5 -40.32 -21.98 -0.17
N HIS A 6 -40.18 -21.28 -1.29
CA HIS A 6 -39.31 -21.75 -2.39
C HIS A 6 -38.47 -20.63 -3.02
N ILE A 7 -37.64 -19.98 -2.20
CA ILE A 7 -36.42 -19.34 -2.70
C ILE A 7 -35.27 -20.14 -2.08
N PRO A 8 -34.47 -20.87 -2.88
CA PRO A 8 -33.35 -21.62 -2.33
C PRO A 8 -32.36 -20.67 -1.67
N ASN A 9 -31.97 -20.97 -0.42
CA ASN A 9 -31.08 -20.16 0.43
C ASN A 9 -29.80 -19.69 -0.30
N THR A 10 -29.35 -20.44 -1.31
CA THR A 10 -28.21 -20.13 -2.18
C THR A 10 -28.34 -18.83 -2.97
N VAL A 11 -29.56 -18.46 -3.40
CA VAL A 11 -29.79 -17.23 -4.19
C VAL A 11 -29.79 -15.99 -3.28
N LEU A 12 -30.36 -16.11 -2.09
CA LEU A 12 -30.37 -15.03 -1.09
C LEU A 12 -28.94 -14.77 -0.56
N PHE A 13 -28.19 -15.84 -0.29
CA PHE A 13 -26.82 -15.75 0.20
C PHE A 13 -25.87 -15.14 -0.84
N ASN A 14 -25.97 -15.54 -2.11
CA ASN A 14 -25.16 -14.98 -3.20
C ASN A 14 -25.49 -13.50 -3.46
N THR A 15 -26.75 -13.09 -3.33
CA THR A 15 -27.14 -11.68 -3.55
C THR A 15 -26.65 -10.77 -2.42
N ILE A 16 -26.66 -11.25 -1.17
CA ILE A 16 -26.12 -10.53 0.00
C ILE A 16 -24.60 -10.40 -0.09
N PHE A 17 -23.89 -11.44 -0.54
CA PHE A 17 -22.43 -11.41 -0.73
C PHE A 17 -21.99 -10.45 -1.85
N VAL A 18 -22.80 -10.31 -2.90
CA VAL A 18 -22.55 -9.39 -4.03
C VAL A 18 -22.65 -7.92 -3.60
N SER A 19 -23.58 -7.56 -2.72
CA SER A 19 -23.76 -6.16 -2.28
C SER A 19 -22.71 -5.70 -1.27
N VAL A 20 -22.27 -6.57 -0.36
CA VAL A 20 -21.27 -6.23 0.67
C VAL A 20 -19.88 -6.00 0.08
N ASN A 21 -19.49 -6.77 -0.95
CA ASN A 21 -18.18 -6.63 -1.59
C ASN A 21 -18.05 -5.35 -2.43
N ILE A 22 -19.13 -4.90 -3.07
CA ILE A 22 -19.13 -3.65 -3.85
C ILE A 22 -18.96 -2.42 -2.94
N LEU A 23 -19.52 -2.45 -1.72
CA LEU A 23 -19.43 -1.35 -0.76
C LEU A 23 -18.07 -1.28 -0.04
N MET A 24 -17.45 -2.45 0.25
CA MET A 24 -16.12 -2.56 0.83
C MET A 24 -15.00 -2.10 -0.13
N ALA A 25 -15.20 -2.24 -1.45
CA ALA A 25 -14.24 -1.76 -2.45
C ALA A 25 -14.21 -0.22 -2.58
N SER A 26 -15.29 0.47 -2.19
CA SER A 26 -15.42 1.94 -2.30
C SER A 26 -14.95 2.75 -1.09
N THR A 27 -14.50 2.10 0.00
CA THR A 27 -14.10 2.77 1.24
C THR A 27 -12.61 2.58 1.54
N ARG A 28 -11.76 3.14 0.68
CA ARG A 28 -10.39 3.54 1.04
C ARG A 28 -10.23 5.05 0.83
N PHE A 29 -10.87 5.84 1.69
CA PHE A 29 -10.48 7.23 1.88
C PHE A 29 -9.58 7.32 3.12
N SER A 30 -8.34 7.72 2.89
CA SER A 30 -7.41 8.12 3.95
C SER A 30 -7.90 9.45 4.53
N LEU A 31 -8.38 9.45 5.78
CA LEU A 31 -8.67 10.67 6.52
C LEU A 31 -7.37 11.17 7.17
N SER A 32 -6.59 11.98 6.43
CA SER A 32 -5.58 12.85 7.04
C SER A 32 -6.29 14.02 7.72
N ARG A 33 -6.51 13.93 9.03
CA ARG A 33 -7.12 15.02 9.81
C ARG A 33 -6.01 15.92 10.36
N SER A 34 -5.75 17.03 9.68
CA SER A 34 -5.08 18.19 10.27
C SER A 34 -6.09 18.91 11.15
N VAL A 35 -5.87 18.93 12.46
CA VAL A 35 -6.68 19.67 13.43
C VAL A 35 -5.99 21.01 13.65
N HIS A 36 -6.60 22.11 13.19
CA HIS A 36 -6.22 23.46 13.58
C HIS A 36 -7.13 23.93 14.73
N PRO A 37 -6.59 24.52 15.81
CA PRO A 37 -7.40 24.97 16.93
C PRO A 37 -8.17 26.26 16.57
N ILE A 38 -9.47 26.23 16.86
CA ILE A 38 -10.38 27.38 16.82
C ILE A 38 -10.04 28.30 18.00
N LEU A 39 -9.36 29.42 17.73
CA LEU A 39 -9.17 30.51 18.70
C LEU A 39 -10.40 31.42 18.71
N LYS A 40 -11.07 31.47 19.88
CA LYS A 40 -12.13 32.44 20.20
C LYS A 40 -11.53 33.85 20.27
N ARG A 41 -12.14 34.82 19.55
CA ARG A 41 -11.86 36.26 19.69
C ARG A 41 -12.68 36.87 20.84
N PRO A 42 -12.09 37.73 21.70
CA PRO A 42 -12.80 38.75 22.45
C PRO A 42 -12.65 40.16 21.78
N PRO A 43 -13.43 41.18 22.22
CA PRO A 43 -13.73 42.35 21.40
C PRO A 43 -12.71 43.50 21.49
N PHE A 44 -12.82 44.40 20.51
CA PHE A 44 -12.02 45.59 20.23
C PHE A 44 -11.94 46.64 21.35
N SER A 45 -10.77 47.29 21.51
CA SER A 45 -10.68 48.72 21.89
C SER A 45 -9.44 49.43 21.29
N SER A 46 -9.71 50.45 20.45
CA SER A 46 -8.99 51.74 20.22
C SER A 46 -7.44 51.87 20.24
N SER A 47 -6.86 52.00 19.03
CA SER A 47 -5.92 53.06 18.49
C SER A 47 -4.64 53.53 19.23
N PRO A 48 -3.61 54.13 18.56
CA PRO A 48 -3.26 54.19 17.12
C PRO A 48 -1.73 54.07 16.74
N ARG A 49 -1.49 53.96 15.42
CA ARG A 49 -0.33 54.44 14.61
C ARG A 49 1.04 53.72 14.72
N PHE A 50 1.45 53.06 13.63
CA PHE A 50 2.46 53.53 12.68
C PHE A 50 2.48 52.60 11.44
N ALA A 51 2.50 53.16 10.24
CA ALA A 51 2.65 52.45 8.97
C ALA A 51 4.05 52.74 8.40
N PRO A 52 4.62 51.82 7.59
CA PRO A 52 4.81 52.20 6.20
C PRO A 52 4.47 51.10 5.17
N LYS A 53 3.69 51.57 4.19
CA LYS A 53 3.59 51.29 2.74
C LYS A 53 4.31 50.07 2.12
N ALA A 54 3.48 49.38 1.32
CA ALA A 54 3.76 48.71 0.04
C ALA A 54 4.24 47.25 0.06
N LEU A 55 3.29 46.31 -0.07
CA LEU A 55 3.49 45.04 -0.77
C LEU A 55 2.30 44.77 -1.70
N LEU A 56 2.63 44.35 -2.91
CA LEU A 56 1.75 44.13 -4.06
C LEU A 56 0.71 43.02 -3.83
N LYS A 57 -0.48 43.23 -4.40
CA LYS A 57 -1.57 42.24 -4.48
C LYS A 57 -1.09 40.97 -5.21
N SER A 58 -1.15 39.82 -4.55
CA SER A 58 -1.19 38.51 -5.20
C SER A 58 -2.62 37.96 -5.16
N TYR A 59 -3.15 37.63 -6.34
CA TYR A 59 -4.42 36.91 -6.49
C TYR A 59 -4.16 35.40 -6.39
N PRO A 60 -5.12 34.60 -5.88
CA PRO A 60 -4.97 33.16 -5.76
C PRO A 60 -5.17 32.47 -7.11
N CYS A 61 -4.16 31.72 -7.58
CA CYS A 61 -4.28 30.81 -8.72
C CYS A 61 -4.62 29.38 -8.23
N PRO A 62 -5.69 28.75 -8.75
CA PRO A 62 -5.96 27.33 -8.57
C PRO A 62 -5.16 26.54 -9.62
N LEU A 63 -4.17 25.78 -9.17
CA LEU A 63 -3.48 24.81 -10.03
C LEU A 63 -4.26 23.49 -9.98
N TRP A 64 -4.87 23.11 -11.10
CA TRP A 64 -5.05 21.75 -11.63
C TRP A 64 -5.40 21.92 -13.11
N SER A 65 -4.42 21.71 -14.00
CA SER A 65 -4.69 21.45 -15.42
C SER A 65 -3.46 20.78 -16.04
N SER A 66 -3.62 19.51 -16.33
CA SER A 66 -2.76 18.68 -17.16
C SER A 66 -2.93 19.06 -18.63
N SER A 67 -1.90 19.63 -19.25
CA SER A 67 -1.61 19.59 -20.69
C SER A 67 -0.39 20.45 -20.92
N PHE A 68 0.69 19.91 -21.51
CA PHE A 68 1.41 20.55 -22.62
C PHE A 68 2.46 19.58 -23.17
N SER A 69 2.23 19.17 -24.42
CA SER A 69 3.24 18.56 -25.30
C SER A 69 4.20 19.62 -25.82
N PHE A 70 5.40 19.14 -26.15
CA PHE A 70 6.54 19.79 -26.79
C PHE A 70 6.22 20.84 -27.87
N CYS A 71 7.02 21.91 -27.88
CA CYS A 71 7.43 22.60 -29.10
C CYS A 71 8.90 23.04 -28.98
N LEU A 72 9.76 22.44 -29.79
CA LEU A 72 11.13 22.86 -30.06
C LEU A 72 11.12 24.10 -30.97
N GLN A 73 12.00 25.08 -30.70
CA GLN A 73 12.63 25.97 -31.70
C GLN A 73 13.84 26.65 -31.02
N THR A 74 15.06 26.18 -31.30
CA THR A 74 16.05 26.81 -32.20
C THR A 74 16.56 28.18 -31.76
N LEU A 75 17.85 28.26 -31.43
CA LEU A 75 18.70 29.41 -31.76
C LEU A 75 20.15 28.97 -32.02
N HIS A 76 20.75 29.63 -33.01
CA HIS A 76 21.88 29.27 -33.88
C HIS A 76 23.30 29.42 -33.31
N HIS A 77 24.21 28.64 -33.95
CA HIS A 77 25.60 28.91 -34.40
C HIS A 77 26.70 29.28 -33.38
N SER A 78 27.89 28.67 -33.43
CA SER A 78 28.89 29.00 -34.47
C SER A 78 29.95 27.90 -34.72
N THR A 79 30.14 27.57 -36.01
CA THR A 79 31.38 27.28 -36.80
C THR A 79 32.53 26.46 -36.17
N SER A 80 32.87 25.23 -36.61
CA SER A 80 33.53 24.77 -37.88
C SER A 80 35.02 24.37 -37.62
N PRO A 81 35.73 23.64 -38.50
CA PRO A 81 35.43 22.36 -39.17
C PRO A 81 36.70 21.44 -39.23
N TYR A 82 36.75 20.53 -40.23
CA TYR A 82 37.84 19.64 -40.75
C TYR A 82 37.65 18.15 -40.39
N LEU A 83 37.07 17.34 -41.32
CA LEU A 83 37.71 16.58 -42.43
C LEU A 83 38.81 15.62 -41.92
N SER A 84 38.94 14.36 -42.33
CA SER A 84 38.28 13.46 -43.29
C SER A 84 38.99 12.10 -43.18
N SER A 85 38.36 11.03 -43.68
CA SER A 85 38.94 9.86 -44.42
C SER A 85 40.44 9.58 -44.26
N SER A 86 40.97 8.37 -44.08
CA SER A 86 40.59 7.04 -44.55
C SER A 86 41.77 6.09 -44.23
N SER A 87 41.52 4.80 -44.43
CA SER A 87 42.45 3.82 -45.03
C SER A 87 43.03 2.72 -44.14
N PHE A 88 42.98 1.55 -44.77
CA PHE A 88 43.33 0.20 -44.35
C PHE A 88 44.84 -0.07 -44.24
N SER A 89 45.11 -1.19 -43.55
CA SER A 89 46.25 -2.12 -43.67
C SER A 89 47.54 -1.79 -42.92
N SER A 90 47.86 -2.58 -41.89
CA SER A 90 48.66 -3.82 -42.06
C SER A 90 48.98 -4.50 -40.72
N CYS A 91 49.07 -5.82 -40.78
CA CYS A 91 49.36 -6.77 -39.72
C CYS A 91 50.66 -6.48 -38.95
N SER A 92 50.66 -6.72 -37.64
CA SER A 92 51.64 -7.63 -37.01
C SER A 92 51.21 -8.02 -35.59
N SER A 93 51.23 -9.33 -35.40
CA SER A 93 51.07 -10.10 -34.17
C SER A 93 52.08 -9.75 -33.09
N PHE A 94 51.61 -9.38 -31.89
CA PHE A 94 52.26 -9.68 -30.61
C PHE A 94 51.20 -9.74 -29.49
N SER A 95 51.29 -10.76 -28.65
CA SER A 95 50.60 -10.92 -27.36
C SER A 95 51.65 -11.45 -26.37
N PRO A 96 51.49 -11.32 -25.03
CA PRO A 96 50.75 -10.33 -24.23
C PRO A 96 51.67 -9.76 -23.09
N PRO A 97 51.18 -9.03 -22.06
CA PRO A 97 50.51 -9.70 -20.95
C PRO A 97 49.25 -8.99 -20.42
N SER A 98 48.29 -9.82 -20.05
CA SER A 98 47.34 -9.69 -18.94
C SER A 98 47.49 -8.43 -18.06
N MET A 99 46.62 -7.44 -18.30
CA MET A 99 46.13 -6.55 -17.25
C MET A 99 44.70 -6.97 -16.93
N ALA A 100 44.57 -7.82 -15.92
CA ALA A 100 43.34 -7.90 -15.17
C ALA A 100 43.06 -6.51 -14.63
N SER A 101 42.05 -5.82 -15.17
CA SER A 101 41.42 -4.74 -14.42
C SER A 101 40.68 -5.44 -13.29
N SER A 102 41.31 -5.48 -12.13
CA SER A 102 40.60 -5.62 -10.87
C SER A 102 39.64 -4.44 -10.80
N PHE A 103 38.41 -4.63 -11.25
CA PHE A 103 37.31 -3.76 -10.86
C PHE A 103 37.32 -3.74 -9.34
N THR A 104 37.66 -2.57 -8.78
CA THR A 104 37.69 -2.31 -7.36
C THR A 104 36.26 -2.46 -6.83
N VAL A 105 35.93 -3.66 -6.36
CA VAL A 105 34.63 -3.94 -5.71
C VAL A 105 34.43 -2.98 -4.51
N ASP A 106 35.53 -2.50 -3.92
CA ASP A 106 35.52 -1.62 -2.74
C ASP A 106 35.09 -0.16 -3.04
N ASP A 107 35.52 0.44 -4.16
CA ASP A 107 35.07 1.80 -4.56
C ASP A 107 33.58 1.83 -4.97
N SER A 108 33.04 0.69 -5.41
CA SER A 108 31.65 0.56 -5.85
C SER A 108 30.63 0.53 -4.70
N ILE A 109 31.05 0.14 -3.49
CA ILE A 109 30.16 0.09 -2.31
C ILE A 109 30.04 1.48 -1.70
N GLY A 110 31.16 2.21 -1.55
CA GLY A 110 31.17 3.55 -0.95
C GLY A 110 30.36 4.59 -1.73
N SER A 111 30.15 4.37 -3.03
CA SER A 111 29.35 5.22 -3.93
C SER A 111 27.89 4.77 -4.08
N ASN A 112 27.44 3.73 -3.36
CA ASN A 112 26.07 3.25 -3.46
C ASN A 112 25.08 4.33 -3.00
N PRO A 113 24.03 4.67 -3.78
CA PRO A 113 23.09 5.74 -3.46
C PRO A 113 22.29 5.49 -2.17
N LEU A 114 22.11 4.22 -1.77
CA LEU A 114 21.43 3.86 -0.52
C LEU A 114 22.27 4.18 0.73
N LEU A 115 23.58 4.39 0.57
CA LEU A 115 24.52 4.63 1.66
C LEU A 115 24.91 6.11 1.80
N GLN A 116 24.49 6.98 0.90
CA GLN A 116 24.78 8.42 0.98
C GLN A 116 23.88 9.12 1.99
N ASP A 117 24.31 10.28 2.45
CA ASP A 117 23.41 11.21 3.15
C ASP A 117 22.64 12.02 2.12
N PHE A 118 21.34 12.19 2.36
CA PHE A 118 20.45 12.87 1.44
C PHE A 118 19.34 13.58 2.21
N ASP A 119 18.95 14.76 1.71
CA ASP A 119 17.76 15.45 2.19
C ASP A 119 16.49 14.78 1.64
N PHE A 120 16.56 14.30 0.39
CA PHE A 120 15.48 13.58 -0.28
C PHE A 120 15.96 12.23 -0.81
N PRO A 121 15.17 11.15 -0.64
CA PRO A 121 15.46 9.85 -1.24
C PRO A 121 15.81 9.93 -2.74
N PRO A 122 16.96 9.39 -3.18
CA PRO A 122 17.42 9.45 -4.58
C PRO A 122 16.68 8.44 -5.49
N PHE A 123 15.36 8.60 -5.63
CA PHE A 123 14.49 7.69 -6.38
C PHE A 123 14.80 7.60 -7.89
N ASP A 124 15.46 8.61 -8.44
CA ASP A 124 15.82 8.71 -9.85
C ASP A 124 17.01 7.80 -10.23
N ILE A 125 17.91 7.52 -9.28
CA ILE A 125 19.12 6.71 -9.51
C ILE A 125 19.09 5.34 -8.81
N VAL A 126 18.21 5.11 -7.84
CA VAL A 126 18.12 3.80 -7.17
C VAL A 126 17.53 2.74 -8.11
N GLU A 127 18.23 1.61 -8.21
CA GLU A 127 17.90 0.48 -9.07
C GLU A 127 18.06 -0.83 -8.28
N ALA A 128 17.52 -1.93 -8.80
CA ALA A 128 17.60 -3.26 -8.16
C ALA A 128 19.03 -3.70 -7.83
N LYS A 129 20.02 -3.33 -8.68
CA LYS A 129 21.44 -3.64 -8.48
C LYS A 129 22.03 -3.00 -7.22
N HIS A 130 21.47 -1.89 -6.74
CA HIS A 130 21.94 -1.18 -5.55
C HIS A 130 21.44 -1.83 -4.26
N VAL A 131 20.32 -2.57 -4.29
CA VAL A 131 19.63 -3.09 -3.11
C VAL A 131 20.49 -4.07 -2.33
N ARG A 132 21.01 -5.13 -2.98
CA ARG A 132 21.83 -6.15 -2.32
C ARG A 132 23.07 -5.57 -1.62
N PRO A 133 23.99 -4.88 -2.34
CA PRO A 133 25.20 -4.34 -1.70
C PRO A 133 24.87 -3.22 -0.69
N GLY A 134 23.92 -2.34 -1.00
CA GLY A 134 23.58 -1.20 -0.15
C GLY A 134 22.91 -1.63 1.15
N VAL A 135 21.94 -2.55 1.11
CA VAL A 135 21.26 -3.05 2.31
C VAL A 135 22.23 -3.86 3.18
N ARG A 136 23.06 -4.74 2.61
CA ARG A 136 24.04 -5.51 3.40
C ARG A 136 25.08 -4.62 4.08
N ALA A 137 25.61 -3.63 3.36
CA ALA A 137 26.54 -2.67 3.94
C ALA A 137 25.89 -1.82 5.03
N LEU A 138 24.64 -1.37 4.82
CA LEU A 138 23.86 -0.66 5.82
C LEU A 138 23.65 -1.53 7.07
N LEU A 139 23.21 -2.78 6.91
CA LEU A 139 22.99 -3.72 8.01
C LEU A 139 24.27 -3.93 8.83
N LYS A 140 25.41 -4.12 8.18
CA LYS A 140 26.71 -4.21 8.87
C LYS A 140 27.03 -2.95 9.70
N LYS A 141 26.72 -1.77 9.17
CA LYS A 141 26.93 -0.50 9.89
C LYS A 141 26.01 -0.38 11.11
N VAL A 142 24.71 -0.63 10.94
CA VAL A 142 23.75 -0.52 12.04
C VAL A 142 23.90 -1.64 13.08
N GLU A 143 24.43 -2.80 12.72
CA GLU A 143 24.87 -3.83 13.68
C GLU A 143 26.02 -3.32 14.54
N SER A 144 27.06 -2.74 13.93
CA SER A 144 28.18 -2.15 14.68
C SER A 144 27.72 -1.01 15.59
N ASP A 145 26.79 -0.17 15.14
CA ASP A 145 26.26 0.94 15.92
C ASP A 145 25.41 0.45 17.10
N LEU A 146 24.64 -0.63 16.90
CA LEU A 146 23.89 -1.28 17.97
C LEU A 146 24.82 -1.90 19.01
N ASP A 147 25.88 -2.59 18.59
CA ASP A 147 26.85 -3.18 19.52
C ASP A 147 27.56 -2.10 20.36
N GLU A 148 27.88 -0.94 19.77
CA GLU A 148 28.46 0.19 20.50
C GLU A 148 27.45 0.84 21.47
N LEU A 149 26.21 1.02 21.02
CA LEU A 149 25.12 1.51 21.87
C LEU A 149 24.93 0.61 23.08
N GLU A 150 24.85 -0.71 22.91
CA GLU A 150 24.65 -1.63 24.02
C GLU A 150 25.79 -1.64 25.04
N LYS A 151 27.04 -1.39 24.60
CA LYS A 151 28.20 -1.28 25.50
C LYS A 151 28.20 0.00 26.32
N THR A 152 27.69 1.08 25.76
CA THR A 152 27.78 2.45 26.32
C THR A 152 26.44 2.97 26.83
N VAL A 153 25.41 2.12 26.84
CA VAL A 153 24.04 2.52 27.17
C VAL A 153 23.93 3.00 28.61
N GLU A 154 23.31 4.16 28.76
CA GLU A 154 22.90 4.72 30.06
C GLU A 154 21.43 5.14 29.96
N PRO A 155 20.66 5.18 31.06
CA PRO A 155 19.25 5.58 31.06
C PRO A 155 19.09 7.10 30.91
N THR A 156 19.72 7.70 29.90
CA THR A 156 19.66 9.13 29.57
C THR A 156 19.37 9.32 28.08
N TRP A 157 18.78 10.46 27.72
CA TRP A 157 18.39 10.74 26.33
C TRP A 157 19.56 10.64 25.34
N PRO A 158 20.74 11.26 25.60
CA PRO A 158 21.87 11.25 24.66
C PRO A 158 22.58 9.90 24.53
N LYS A 159 22.43 9.01 25.52
CA LYS A 159 23.10 7.69 25.57
C LYS A 159 22.19 6.51 25.25
N LEU A 160 20.89 6.75 25.09
CA LEU A 160 19.91 5.72 24.74
C LEU A 160 19.07 6.14 23.54
N VAL A 161 18.31 7.22 23.66
CA VAL A 161 17.24 7.53 22.70
C VAL A 161 17.80 8.10 21.41
N GLU A 162 18.67 9.10 21.49
CA GLU A 162 19.29 9.73 20.31
C GLU A 162 20.10 8.75 19.45
N PRO A 163 21.01 7.91 20.01
CA PRO A 163 21.73 6.92 19.22
C PRO A 163 20.80 5.82 18.67
N LEU A 164 19.80 5.38 19.44
CA LEU A 164 18.82 4.41 18.94
C LEU A 164 18.00 4.99 17.78
N GLU A 165 17.56 6.24 17.87
CA GLU A 165 16.81 6.93 16.83
C GLU A 165 17.61 7.02 15.54
N LYS A 166 18.92 7.36 15.61
CA LYS A 166 19.79 7.38 14.43
C LYS A 166 19.88 6.02 13.73
N ILE A 167 19.98 4.93 14.49
CA ILE A 167 19.99 3.56 13.95
C ILE A 167 18.66 3.22 13.26
N VAL A 168 17.55 3.48 13.96
CA VAL A 168 16.19 3.16 13.50
C VAL A 168 15.81 3.99 12.28
N ASP A 169 16.07 5.30 12.30
CA ASP A 169 15.75 6.23 11.23
C ASP A 169 16.47 5.84 9.94
N ARG A 170 17.78 5.64 10.00
CA ARG A 170 18.58 5.26 8.82
C ARG A 170 18.06 3.99 8.15
N LEU A 171 17.78 2.94 8.93
CA LEU A 171 17.22 1.70 8.41
C LEU A 171 15.81 1.92 7.83
N THR A 172 14.97 2.69 8.53
CA THR A 172 13.58 2.94 8.14
C THR A 172 13.48 3.71 6.83
N VAL A 173 14.27 4.77 6.68
CA VAL A 173 14.28 5.62 5.48
C VAL A 173 14.79 4.83 4.27
N VAL A 174 15.92 4.13 4.39
CA VAL A 174 16.51 3.35 3.27
C VAL A 174 15.60 2.19 2.89
N TRP A 175 15.12 1.40 3.85
CA TRP A 175 14.21 0.28 3.56
C TRP A 175 12.84 0.76 3.05
N GLY A 176 12.36 1.89 3.56
CA GLY A 176 11.13 2.54 3.10
C GLY A 176 11.22 2.96 1.64
N MET A 177 12.35 3.54 1.22
CA MET A 177 12.63 3.90 -0.17
C MET A 177 12.58 2.68 -1.10
N VAL A 178 13.24 1.58 -0.72
CA VAL A 178 13.26 0.34 -1.51
C VAL A 178 11.86 -0.27 -1.64
N ASN A 179 11.09 -0.34 -0.55
CA ASN A 179 9.71 -0.84 -0.60
C ASN A 179 8.75 0.10 -1.33
N HIS A 180 8.98 1.40 -1.27
CA HIS A 180 8.21 2.36 -2.05
C HIS A 180 8.40 2.08 -3.55
N LEU A 181 9.65 1.93 -4.01
CA LEU A 181 9.94 1.54 -5.40
C LEU A 181 9.31 0.19 -5.76
N LYS A 182 9.33 -0.81 -4.86
CA LYS A 182 8.62 -2.07 -5.07
C LYS A 182 7.12 -1.85 -5.31
N ALA A 183 6.49 -0.92 -4.59
CA ALA A 183 5.07 -0.65 -4.69
C ALA A 183 4.66 0.13 -5.96
N VAL A 184 5.50 1.06 -6.43
CA VAL A 184 5.15 2.00 -7.51
C VAL A 184 5.89 1.75 -8.83
N LYS A 185 7.01 1.03 -8.80
CA LYS A 185 7.92 0.74 -9.93
C LYS A 185 8.48 -0.68 -9.82
N ASP A 186 7.58 -1.64 -9.63
CA ASP A 186 7.87 -3.07 -9.47
C ASP A 186 8.61 -3.66 -10.70
N SER A 187 9.61 -4.51 -10.44
CA SER A 187 10.31 -5.30 -11.47
C SER A 187 10.75 -6.65 -10.90
N ALA A 188 10.97 -7.64 -11.78
CA ALA A 188 11.41 -8.97 -11.36
C ALA A 188 12.77 -8.93 -10.63
N GLU A 189 13.69 -8.10 -11.11
CA GLU A 189 15.01 -7.90 -10.53
C GLU A 189 14.91 -7.26 -9.14
N LEU A 190 14.00 -6.30 -8.97
CA LEU A 190 13.77 -5.65 -7.67
C LEU A 190 13.16 -6.62 -6.67
N ARG A 191 12.17 -7.43 -7.08
CA ARG A 191 11.59 -8.48 -6.24
C ARG A 191 12.66 -9.48 -5.77
N ALA A 192 13.46 -10.00 -6.70
CA ALA A 192 14.52 -10.94 -6.38
C ALA A 192 15.59 -10.35 -5.44
N ALA A 193 15.96 -9.08 -5.63
CA ALA A 193 16.91 -8.41 -4.75
C ALA A 193 16.35 -8.21 -3.34
N ILE A 194 15.07 -7.85 -3.19
CA ILE A 194 14.39 -7.69 -1.90
C ILE A 194 14.24 -9.04 -1.20
N GLU A 195 13.79 -10.08 -1.91
CA GLU A 195 13.60 -11.42 -1.37
C GLU A 195 14.90 -11.97 -0.76
N GLU A 196 16.04 -11.69 -1.39
CA GLU A 196 17.34 -12.15 -0.90
C GLU A 196 17.79 -11.47 0.39
N VAL A 197 17.60 -10.16 0.54
CA VAL A 197 18.09 -9.39 1.71
C VAL A 197 17.06 -9.23 2.82
N GLN A 198 15.77 -9.48 2.54
CA GLN A 198 14.70 -9.34 3.52
C GLN A 198 14.91 -10.21 4.78
N PRO A 199 15.34 -11.49 4.70
CA PRO A 199 15.63 -12.28 5.90
C PRO A 199 16.73 -11.65 6.78
N GLU A 200 17.78 -11.10 6.18
CA GLU A 200 18.87 -10.42 6.89
C GLU A 200 18.35 -9.17 7.62
N LYS A 201 17.53 -8.36 6.94
CA LYS A 201 16.91 -7.17 7.53
C LYS A 201 15.96 -7.54 8.68
N VAL A 202 15.12 -8.56 8.51
CA VAL A 202 14.19 -9.01 9.57
C VAL A 202 14.97 -9.54 10.78
N LYS A 203 16.05 -10.29 10.54
CA LYS A 203 16.95 -10.75 11.60
C LYS A 203 17.53 -9.58 12.40
N PHE A 204 18.01 -8.53 11.74
CA PHE A 204 18.51 -7.34 12.43
C PHE A 204 17.41 -6.62 13.23
N GLN A 205 16.20 -6.45 12.67
CA GLN A 205 15.10 -5.82 13.41
C GLN A 205 14.70 -6.61 14.66
N LEU A 206 14.71 -7.94 14.60
CA LEU A 206 14.48 -8.79 15.76
C LEU A 206 15.60 -8.62 16.79
N ARG A 207 16.86 -8.61 16.36
CA ARG A 207 18.03 -8.36 17.22
C ARG A 207 17.96 -7.02 17.94
N LEU A 208 17.54 -5.97 17.24
CA LEU A 208 17.34 -4.62 17.79
C LEU A 208 16.17 -4.60 18.78
N GLY A 209 15.00 -5.10 18.39
CA GLY A 209 13.80 -5.12 19.21
C GLY A 209 13.88 -6.03 20.45
N GLN A 210 14.80 -6.99 20.45
CA GLN A 210 15.06 -7.91 21.56
C GLN A 210 16.31 -7.55 22.36
N SER A 211 16.87 -6.35 22.18
CA SER A 211 18.02 -5.87 22.96
C SER A 211 17.64 -5.73 24.44
N LYS A 212 18.16 -6.64 25.29
CA LYS A 212 17.99 -6.56 26.76
C LYS A 212 18.65 -5.30 27.35
N PRO A 213 19.86 -4.86 26.94
CA PRO A 213 20.46 -3.62 27.46
C PRO A 213 19.58 -2.39 27.22
N ILE A 214 19.09 -2.22 25.99
CA ILE A 214 18.21 -1.09 25.60
C ILE A 214 16.88 -1.16 26.37
N TYR A 215 16.26 -2.34 26.43
CA TYR A 215 15.02 -2.55 27.18
C TYR A 215 15.17 -2.21 28.68
N ASN A 216 16.25 -2.66 29.30
CA ASN A 216 16.51 -2.38 30.72
C ASN A 216 16.78 -0.88 30.96
N ALA A 217 17.47 -0.19 30.05
CA ALA A 217 17.69 1.24 30.15
C ALA A 217 16.38 2.04 30.07
N PHE A 218 15.45 1.66 29.18
CA PHE A 218 14.11 2.28 29.15
C PHE A 218 13.30 2.02 30.42
N LYS A 219 13.34 0.80 30.98
CA LYS A 219 12.71 0.52 32.28
C LYS A 219 13.31 1.38 33.39
N ALA A 220 14.63 1.53 33.43
CA ALA A 220 15.29 2.38 34.43
C ALA A 220 14.88 3.85 34.31
N ILE A 221 14.67 4.39 33.10
CA ILE A 221 14.08 5.73 32.91
C ILE A 221 12.68 5.79 33.51
N LYS A 222 11.84 4.78 33.26
CA LYS A 222 10.46 4.72 33.77
C LYS A 222 10.38 4.59 35.29
N GLU A 223 11.32 3.86 35.88
CA GLU A 223 11.42 3.61 37.32
C GLU A 223 12.17 4.74 38.07
N SER A 224 12.73 5.70 37.34
CA SER A 224 13.49 6.81 37.92
C SER A 224 12.61 7.77 38.73
N PRO A 225 13.15 8.43 39.77
CA PRO A 225 12.42 9.46 40.52
C PRO A 225 12.04 10.66 39.63
N ASP A 226 12.81 10.91 38.58
CA ASP A 226 12.59 12.00 37.62
C ASP A 226 11.51 11.66 36.58
N TRP A 227 10.93 10.45 36.58
CA TRP A 227 9.88 10.08 35.63
C TRP A 227 8.77 11.13 35.55
N GLN A 228 8.34 11.67 36.69
CA GLN A 228 7.25 12.64 36.72
C GLN A 228 7.62 13.98 36.08
N SER A 229 8.90 14.37 36.06
CA SER A 229 9.38 15.63 35.48
C SER A 229 9.58 15.55 33.95
N LEU A 230 9.63 14.35 33.37
CA LEU A 230 9.70 14.17 31.93
C LEU A 230 8.45 14.73 31.22
N SER A 231 8.66 15.29 30.03
CA SER A 231 7.56 15.72 29.17
C SER A 231 6.69 14.53 28.76
N GLU A 232 5.42 14.79 28.49
CA GLU A 232 4.46 13.76 28.09
C GLU A 232 4.92 12.99 26.83
N ALA A 233 5.53 13.69 25.87
CA ALA A 233 6.09 13.07 24.68
C ALA A 233 7.19 12.05 25.02
N ARG A 234 8.11 12.40 25.91
CA ARG A 234 9.18 11.48 26.34
C ARG A 234 8.64 10.30 27.13
N LYS A 235 7.66 10.52 28.03
CA LYS A 235 6.97 9.44 28.75
C LYS A 235 6.34 8.44 27.76
N ARG A 236 5.64 8.95 26.75
CA ARG A 236 5.01 8.12 25.71
C ARG A 236 6.04 7.32 24.90
N ILE A 237 7.18 7.91 24.55
CA ILE A 237 8.27 7.21 23.87
C ILE A 237 8.77 6.06 24.73
N VAL A 238 9.08 6.30 26.00
CA VAL A 238 9.57 5.25 26.91
C VAL A 238 8.54 4.13 27.07
N ASP A 239 7.27 4.46 27.29
CA ASP A 239 6.19 3.48 27.42
C ASP A 239 5.99 2.65 26.13
N ALA A 240 6.09 3.29 24.97
CA ALA A 240 5.99 2.62 23.68
C ALA A 240 7.17 1.65 23.47
N GLN A 241 8.41 2.08 23.71
CA GLN A 241 9.59 1.24 23.54
C GLN A 241 9.57 0.00 24.45
N ILE A 242 9.17 0.16 25.72
CA ILE A 242 9.01 -0.98 26.66
C ILE A 242 7.97 -1.96 26.14
N LYS A 243 6.80 -1.46 25.72
CA LYS A 243 5.70 -2.28 25.22
C LYS A 243 6.09 -3.02 23.93
N GLU A 244 6.71 -2.32 22.99
CA GLU A 244 7.15 -2.91 21.71
C GLU A 244 8.22 -3.98 21.93
N ALA A 245 9.17 -3.77 22.84
CA ALA A 245 10.17 -4.80 23.18
C ALA A 245 9.51 -6.08 23.71
N VAL A 246 8.50 -5.97 24.58
CA VAL A 246 7.72 -7.12 25.06
C VAL A 246 6.99 -7.82 23.91
N LEU A 247 6.34 -7.07 23.02
CA LEU A 247 5.66 -7.61 21.83
C LEU A 247 6.61 -8.18 20.77
N ASN A 248 7.89 -7.80 20.83
CA ASN A 248 8.98 -8.38 20.04
C ASN A 248 9.65 -9.56 20.75
N GLY A 249 9.15 -9.99 21.92
CA GLY A 249 9.62 -11.19 22.61
C GLY A 249 10.91 -11.00 23.42
N VAL A 250 11.25 -9.77 23.85
CA VAL A 250 12.45 -9.52 24.68
C VAL A 250 12.47 -10.32 25.99
N SER A 251 11.29 -10.67 26.50
CA SER A 251 11.10 -11.42 27.75
C SER A 251 11.05 -12.94 27.56
N LEU A 252 11.21 -13.44 26.33
CA LEU A 252 11.21 -14.88 26.05
C LEU A 252 12.59 -15.48 26.38
N GLU A 253 12.58 -16.70 26.90
CA GLU A 253 13.76 -17.55 27.02
C GLU A 253 14.30 -17.95 25.65
N ASP A 254 15.56 -18.39 25.58
CA ASP A 254 16.29 -18.56 24.32
C ASP A 254 15.63 -19.52 23.33
N ASP A 255 15.07 -20.63 23.82
CA ASP A 255 14.34 -21.62 23.01
C ASP A 255 13.05 -21.04 22.39
N LYS A 256 12.23 -20.37 23.21
CA LYS A 256 11.00 -19.70 22.77
C LYS A 256 11.29 -18.50 21.87
N ARG A 257 12.41 -17.81 22.11
CA ARG A 257 12.87 -16.68 21.30
C ARG A 257 13.31 -17.13 19.91
N GLU A 258 13.99 -18.28 19.81
CA GLU A 258 14.33 -18.85 18.49
C GLU A 258 13.07 -19.21 17.70
N GLN A 259 12.09 -19.85 18.34
CA GLN A 259 10.80 -20.16 17.71
C GLN A 259 10.08 -18.87 17.27
N PHE A 260 10.02 -17.85 18.14
CA PHE A 260 9.42 -16.56 17.83
C PHE A 260 10.08 -15.91 16.60
N ASN A 261 11.41 -15.96 16.51
CA ASN A 261 12.16 -15.38 15.41
C ASN A 261 11.89 -16.10 14.08
N LYS A 262 11.80 -17.44 14.09
CA LYS A 262 11.42 -18.24 12.91
C LYS A 262 10.01 -17.87 12.43
N ILE A 263 9.06 -17.76 13.35
CA ILE A 263 7.67 -17.34 13.05
C ILE A 263 7.64 -15.95 12.41
N GLN A 264 8.39 -14.99 12.96
CA GLN A 264 8.43 -13.62 12.44
C GLN A 264 9.02 -13.57 11.02
N GLN A 265 10.12 -14.29 10.75
CA GLN A 265 10.70 -14.37 9.41
C GLN A 265 9.72 -14.95 8.39
N GLU A 266 9.04 -16.03 8.75
CA GLU A 266 8.10 -16.68 7.84
C GLU A 266 6.85 -15.82 7.59
N LEU A 267 6.34 -15.12 8.60
CA LEU A 267 5.23 -14.17 8.44
C LEU A 267 5.57 -13.02 7.47
N GLU A 268 6.78 -12.47 7.55
CA GLU A 268 7.24 -11.42 6.63
C GLU A 268 7.35 -11.96 5.19
N ARG A 269 7.94 -13.16 5.01
CA ARG A 269 8.04 -13.81 3.71
C ARG A 269 6.66 -14.07 3.09
N LEU A 270 5.74 -14.66 3.87
CA LEU A 270 4.37 -14.95 3.42
C LEU A 270 3.58 -13.68 3.09
N SER A 271 3.78 -12.59 3.83
CA SER A 271 3.11 -11.30 3.56
C SER A 271 3.57 -10.70 2.24
N HIS A 272 4.88 -10.77 1.93
CA HIS A 272 5.42 -10.35 0.64
C HIS A 272 4.84 -11.20 -0.50
N LYS A 273 4.87 -12.53 -0.37
CA LYS A 273 4.33 -13.45 -1.38
C LYS A 273 2.83 -13.23 -1.61
N PHE A 274 2.05 -13.02 -0.56
CA PHE A 274 0.62 -12.70 -0.66
C PHE A 274 0.39 -11.45 -1.54
N SER A 275 1.14 -10.37 -1.28
CA SER A 275 0.99 -9.11 -2.02
C SER A 275 1.39 -9.22 -3.49
N GLU A 276 2.45 -9.97 -3.80
CA GLU A 276 2.90 -10.25 -5.16
C GLU A 276 1.87 -11.06 -5.93
N ASN A 277 1.35 -12.13 -5.31
CA ASN A 277 0.30 -12.94 -5.91
C ASN A 277 -0.97 -12.11 -6.24
N VAL A 278 -1.36 -11.16 -5.39
CA VAL A 278 -2.48 -10.26 -5.66
C VAL A 278 -2.19 -9.33 -6.84
N LEU A 279 -0.99 -8.75 -6.90
CA LEU A 279 -0.58 -7.87 -7.99
C LEU A 279 -0.55 -8.63 -9.33
N ASP A 280 0.06 -9.82 -9.33
CA ASP A 280 0.20 -10.66 -10.51
C ASP A 280 -1.15 -11.20 -10.98
N ALA A 281 -2.04 -11.60 -10.06
CA ALA A 281 -3.40 -12.02 -10.41
C ALA A 281 -4.23 -10.86 -11.00
N THR A 282 -4.00 -9.63 -10.53
CA THR A 282 -4.66 -8.44 -11.08
C THR A 282 -4.14 -8.11 -12.47
N LYS A 283 -2.83 -8.24 -12.72
CA LYS A 283 -2.19 -8.01 -14.02
C LYS A 283 -2.48 -9.11 -15.05
N LYS A 284 -2.71 -10.35 -14.62
CA LYS A 284 -2.88 -11.52 -15.50
C LYS A 284 -4.18 -11.52 -16.30
N PHE A 285 -5.24 -10.91 -15.77
CA PHE A 285 -6.53 -10.88 -16.46
C PHE A 285 -6.52 -9.81 -17.55
N GLU A 286 -6.72 -10.26 -18.78
CA GLU A 286 -6.81 -9.42 -19.97
C GLU A 286 -7.97 -9.93 -20.82
N LYS A 287 -8.95 -9.06 -21.10
CA LYS A 287 -10.06 -9.36 -22.00
C LYS A 287 -10.07 -8.34 -23.13
N LEU A 288 -9.59 -8.76 -24.29
CA LEU A 288 -9.67 -7.97 -25.51
C LEU A 288 -11.11 -8.01 -26.04
N ILE A 289 -11.70 -6.85 -26.26
CA ILE A 289 -13.01 -6.70 -26.87
C ILE A 289 -12.85 -5.98 -28.20
N THR A 290 -13.35 -6.61 -29.26
CA THR A 290 -13.37 -6.07 -30.63
C THR A 290 -14.78 -5.71 -31.09
N ASP A 291 -15.81 -6.39 -30.59
CA ASP A 291 -17.21 -6.06 -30.89
C ASP A 291 -17.66 -4.87 -30.02
N LYS A 292 -17.96 -3.76 -30.70
CA LYS A 292 -18.50 -2.53 -30.09
C LYS A 292 -19.80 -2.77 -29.31
N LYS A 293 -20.59 -3.79 -29.66
CA LYS A 293 -21.82 -4.11 -28.92
C LYS A 293 -21.56 -4.62 -27.52
N GLU A 294 -20.41 -5.27 -27.28
CA GLU A 294 -20.10 -5.83 -25.96
C GLU A 294 -19.76 -4.76 -24.92
N ILE A 295 -19.31 -3.57 -25.36
CA ILE A 295 -18.98 -2.41 -24.50
C ILE A 295 -20.11 -1.39 -24.37
N ASP A 296 -21.34 -1.71 -24.84
CA ASP A 296 -22.48 -0.79 -24.73
C ASP A 296 -22.70 -0.34 -23.28
N GLY A 297 -22.86 0.98 -23.11
CA GLY A 297 -23.05 1.65 -21.83
C GLY A 297 -21.77 2.15 -21.14
N LEU A 298 -20.58 1.69 -21.52
CA LEU A 298 -19.34 2.19 -20.93
C LEU A 298 -19.13 3.68 -21.24
N PRO A 299 -18.69 4.50 -20.25
CA PRO A 299 -18.41 5.91 -20.48
C PRO A 299 -17.15 6.10 -21.33
N ALA A 300 -17.07 7.22 -22.05
CA ALA A 300 -15.94 7.56 -22.92
C ALA A 300 -14.59 7.53 -22.19
N THR A 301 -14.56 7.89 -20.90
CA THR A 301 -13.35 7.84 -20.06
C THR A 301 -12.84 6.41 -19.88
N ALA A 302 -13.73 5.45 -19.64
CA ALA A 302 -13.37 4.04 -19.50
C ALA A 302 -12.93 3.43 -20.85
N LEU A 303 -13.60 3.81 -21.94
CA LEU A 303 -13.22 3.38 -23.29
C LEU A 303 -11.85 3.94 -23.68
N GLY A 304 -11.56 5.20 -23.36
CA GLY A 304 -10.25 5.81 -23.59
C GLY A 304 -9.13 5.09 -22.82
N LEU A 305 -9.35 4.78 -21.54
CA LEU A 305 -8.39 4.03 -20.73
C LEU A 305 -8.17 2.62 -21.28
N ALA A 306 -9.26 1.88 -21.58
CA ALA A 306 -9.18 0.53 -22.12
C ALA A 306 -8.49 0.48 -23.50
N ALA A 307 -8.70 1.48 -24.35
CA ALA A 307 -8.01 1.62 -25.63
C ALA A 307 -6.51 1.92 -25.43
N GLN A 308 -6.16 2.83 -24.52
CA GLN A 308 -4.77 3.11 -24.17
C GLN A 308 -4.05 1.86 -23.64
N THR A 309 -4.72 1.08 -22.80
CA THR A 309 -4.21 -0.23 -22.34
C THR A 309 -4.02 -1.18 -23.51
N ALA A 310 -4.95 -1.24 -24.46
CA ALA A 310 -4.80 -2.06 -25.66
C ALA A 310 -3.60 -1.64 -26.52
N VAL A 311 -3.35 -0.34 -26.70
CA VAL A 311 -2.14 0.18 -27.38
C VAL A 311 -0.87 -0.32 -26.68
N SER A 312 -0.81 -0.21 -25.35
CA SER A 312 0.35 -0.68 -24.56
C SER A 312 0.59 -2.20 -24.65
N LYS A 313 -0.42 -2.95 -25.11
CA LYS A 313 -0.40 -4.41 -25.30
C LYS A 313 -0.23 -4.82 -26.77
N GLY A 314 0.10 -3.87 -27.66
CA GLY A 314 0.41 -4.12 -29.07
C GLY A 314 -0.72 -3.84 -30.06
N HIS A 315 -1.87 -3.31 -29.61
CA HIS A 315 -2.95 -2.89 -30.50
C HIS A 315 -2.82 -1.42 -30.87
N GLU A 316 -1.84 -1.06 -31.71
CA GLU A 316 -1.48 0.34 -32.02
C GLU A 316 -2.63 1.17 -32.59
N ASN A 317 -3.57 0.54 -33.31
CA ASN A 317 -4.72 1.21 -33.90
C ASN A 317 -5.91 1.38 -32.94
N ALA A 318 -5.75 1.01 -31.67
CA ALA A 318 -6.84 1.09 -30.70
C ALA A 318 -7.23 2.54 -30.39
N THR A 319 -8.51 2.87 -30.55
CA THR A 319 -9.07 4.17 -30.14
C THR A 319 -10.27 3.99 -29.21
N ALA A 320 -10.61 5.04 -28.46
CA ALA A 320 -11.76 5.01 -27.56
C ALA A 320 -13.07 4.71 -28.32
N GLU A 321 -13.22 5.21 -29.54
CA GLU A 321 -14.46 5.19 -30.33
C GLU A 321 -14.66 3.87 -31.08
N ASN A 322 -13.57 3.28 -31.58
CA ASN A 322 -13.61 2.15 -32.51
C ASN A 322 -12.93 0.89 -31.98
N GLY A 323 -12.23 0.98 -30.85
CA GLY A 323 -11.52 -0.13 -30.24
C GLY A 323 -10.28 -0.54 -31.05
N PRO A 324 -9.71 -1.73 -30.77
CA PRO A 324 -10.15 -2.66 -29.73
C PRO A 324 -9.92 -2.11 -28.31
N TRP A 325 -10.64 -2.65 -27.32
CA TRP A 325 -10.54 -2.23 -25.91
C TRP A 325 -10.00 -3.38 -25.06
N MET A 326 -9.04 -3.09 -24.19
CA MET A 326 -8.51 -4.07 -23.24
C MET A 326 -9.14 -3.86 -21.87
N ILE A 327 -9.92 -4.83 -21.41
CA ILE A 327 -10.52 -4.84 -20.07
C ILE A 327 -9.61 -5.57 -19.10
N THR A 328 -9.31 -4.91 -17.98
CA THR A 328 -8.41 -5.35 -16.90
C THR A 328 -9.11 -5.28 -15.54
N LEU A 329 -8.45 -5.75 -14.47
CA LEU A 329 -9.01 -5.80 -13.11
C LEU A 329 -8.56 -4.66 -12.18
N ASP A 330 -7.79 -3.69 -12.67
CA ASP A 330 -7.53 -2.46 -11.91
C ASP A 330 -8.84 -1.71 -11.67
N ALA A 331 -8.91 -1.02 -10.53
CA ALA A 331 -10.16 -0.44 -10.03
C ALA A 331 -10.86 0.50 -11.04
N PRO A 332 -10.15 1.41 -11.76
CA PRO A 332 -10.80 2.28 -12.75
C PRO A 332 -11.59 1.52 -13.82
N ILE A 333 -11.03 0.47 -14.41
CA ILE A 333 -11.70 -0.33 -15.44
C ILE A 333 -12.77 -1.24 -14.82
N PHE A 334 -12.41 -1.99 -13.77
CA PHE A 334 -13.34 -2.90 -13.10
C PHE A 334 -14.62 -2.20 -12.64
N ILE A 335 -14.49 -1.08 -11.93
CA ILE A 335 -15.64 -0.32 -11.41
C ILE A 335 -16.50 0.18 -12.56
N SER A 336 -15.89 0.69 -13.63
CA SER A 336 -16.62 1.18 -14.81
C SER A 336 -17.44 0.08 -15.48
N VAL A 337 -16.88 -1.12 -15.61
CA VAL A 337 -17.60 -2.29 -16.15
C VAL A 337 -18.80 -2.64 -15.27
N ILE A 338 -18.60 -2.79 -13.96
CA ILE A 338 -19.68 -3.20 -13.05
C ILE A 338 -20.80 -2.14 -12.98
N GLN A 339 -20.46 -0.85 -13.03
CA GLN A 339 -21.43 0.25 -12.93
C GLN A 339 -22.19 0.51 -14.24
N HIS A 340 -21.52 0.40 -15.39
CA HIS A 340 -22.03 0.98 -16.64
C HIS A 340 -22.26 -0.01 -17.78
N ALA A 341 -21.52 -1.13 -17.84
CA ALA A 341 -21.68 -2.08 -18.94
C ALA A 341 -23.10 -2.62 -18.95
N ARG A 342 -23.81 -2.51 -20.07
CA ARG A 342 -25.16 -3.07 -20.23
C ARG A 342 -25.15 -4.57 -20.45
N ASN A 343 -24.09 -5.08 -21.08
CA ASN A 343 -23.86 -6.49 -21.29
C ASN A 343 -23.71 -7.22 -19.93
N ARG A 344 -24.70 -8.04 -19.57
CA ARG A 344 -24.70 -8.80 -18.31
C ARG A 344 -23.61 -9.87 -18.28
N ALA A 345 -23.35 -10.51 -19.42
CA ALA A 345 -22.32 -11.55 -19.50
C ALA A 345 -20.93 -10.95 -19.24
N LEU A 346 -20.64 -9.77 -19.80
CA LEU A 346 -19.40 -9.04 -19.52
C LEU A 346 -19.28 -8.69 -18.03
N ARG A 347 -20.34 -8.15 -17.41
CA ARG A 347 -20.34 -7.86 -15.96
C ARG A 347 -20.09 -9.13 -15.13
N GLU A 348 -20.71 -10.24 -15.50
CA GLU A 348 -20.53 -11.53 -14.80
C GLU A 348 -19.10 -12.06 -14.95
N GLU A 349 -18.55 -12.07 -16.16
CA GLU A 349 -17.18 -12.53 -16.44
C GLU A 349 -16.15 -11.72 -15.65
N VAL A 350 -16.22 -10.38 -15.74
CA VAL A 350 -15.32 -9.47 -15.04
C VAL A 350 -15.49 -9.54 -13.52
N TYR A 351 -16.73 -9.65 -13.02
CA TYR A 351 -17.00 -9.85 -11.60
C TYR A 351 -16.38 -11.14 -11.08
N ARG A 352 -16.62 -12.27 -11.76
CA ARG A 352 -16.07 -13.58 -11.40
C ARG A 352 -14.55 -13.54 -11.38
N ALA A 353 -13.94 -13.01 -12.43
CA ALA A 353 -12.49 -12.84 -12.50
C ALA A 353 -11.94 -12.01 -11.32
N TYR A 354 -12.63 -10.95 -10.92
CA TYR A 354 -12.23 -10.10 -9.81
C TYR A 354 -12.31 -10.80 -8.44
N ILE A 355 -13.38 -11.57 -8.18
CA ILE A 355 -13.57 -12.25 -6.88
C ILE A 355 -12.75 -13.54 -6.74
N THR A 356 -12.27 -14.12 -7.84
CA THR A 356 -11.37 -15.29 -7.85
C THR A 356 -9.90 -14.90 -8.07
N ARG A 357 -9.52 -13.64 -7.83
CA ARG A 357 -8.11 -13.23 -7.91
C ARG A 357 -7.29 -13.94 -6.85
N ALA A 358 -6.13 -14.44 -7.26
CA ALA A 358 -5.16 -15.08 -6.38
C ALA A 358 -5.76 -16.23 -5.53
N SER A 359 -6.66 -17.03 -6.12
CA SER A 359 -7.38 -18.11 -5.41
C SER A 359 -7.21 -19.49 -6.06
N SER A 360 -6.28 -19.66 -7.00
CA SER A 360 -6.04 -20.93 -7.69
C SER A 360 -4.69 -20.93 -8.42
N GLY A 361 -4.12 -22.13 -8.64
CA GLY A 361 -2.84 -22.30 -9.35
C GLY A 361 -1.67 -21.68 -8.60
N ASP A 362 -0.65 -21.24 -9.33
CA ASP A 362 0.60 -20.69 -8.75
C ASP A 362 0.42 -19.40 -7.94
N LEU A 363 -0.72 -18.72 -8.12
CA LEU A 363 -1.06 -17.47 -7.45
C LEU A 363 -2.05 -17.68 -6.28
N ASP A 364 -2.34 -18.92 -5.89
CA ASP A 364 -3.30 -19.21 -4.83
C ASP A 364 -2.79 -18.72 -3.46
N ASN A 365 -3.53 -17.78 -2.87
CA ASN A 365 -3.27 -17.25 -1.54
C ASN A 365 -4.01 -18.00 -0.42
N THR A 366 -4.89 -18.95 -0.73
CA THR A 366 -5.60 -19.76 0.27
C THR A 366 -4.64 -20.48 1.25
N PRO A 367 -3.64 -21.26 0.79
CA PRO A 367 -2.68 -21.90 1.70
C PRO A 367 -1.80 -20.88 2.46
N ILE A 368 -1.46 -19.75 1.81
CA ILE A 368 -0.68 -18.68 2.43
C ILE A 368 -1.44 -18.04 3.61
N ILE A 369 -2.72 -17.74 3.43
CA ILE A 369 -3.59 -17.20 4.50
C ILE A 369 -3.65 -18.18 5.67
N ASN A 370 -3.87 -19.47 5.39
CA ASN A 370 -3.94 -20.49 6.44
C ASN A 370 -2.65 -20.54 7.26
N GLN A 371 -1.49 -20.52 6.58
CA GLN A 371 -0.20 -20.52 7.27
C GLN A 371 0.01 -19.24 8.09
N ILE A 372 -0.35 -18.08 7.57
CA ILE A 372 -0.29 -16.80 8.31
C ILE A 372 -1.15 -16.86 9.58
N LEU A 373 -2.37 -17.40 9.51
CA LEU A 373 -3.27 -17.50 10.67
C LEU A 373 -2.71 -18.46 11.73
N THR A 374 -2.18 -19.61 11.32
CA THR A 374 -1.50 -20.56 12.22
C THR A 374 -0.33 -19.91 12.94
N LEU A 375 0.58 -19.28 12.19
CA LEU A 375 1.77 -18.62 12.73
C LEU A 375 1.42 -17.45 13.66
N ARG A 376 0.37 -16.68 13.34
CA ARG A 376 -0.15 -15.61 14.20
C ARG A 376 -0.70 -16.12 15.52
N LEU A 377 -1.36 -17.29 15.52
CA LEU A 377 -1.83 -17.92 16.74
C LEU A 377 -0.67 -18.47 17.59
N GLU A 378 0.32 -19.10 16.97
CA GLU A 378 1.54 -19.55 17.66
C GLU A 378 2.29 -18.39 18.29
N LYS A 379 2.45 -17.27 17.57
CA LYS A 379 3.01 -16.02 18.10
C LYS A 379 2.23 -15.53 19.32
N ALA A 380 0.90 -15.54 19.26
CA ALA A 380 0.03 -15.16 20.39
C ALA A 380 0.32 -16.00 21.63
N LYS A 381 0.34 -17.32 21.48
CA LYS A 381 0.60 -18.24 22.58
C LYS A 381 2.01 -18.05 23.17
N LEU A 382 3.03 -17.84 22.35
CA LEU A 382 4.40 -17.57 22.82
C LEU A 382 4.46 -16.32 23.69
N LEU A 383 3.71 -15.28 23.33
CA LEU A 383 3.61 -14.04 24.09
C LEU A 383 2.57 -14.08 25.22
N ASN A 384 2.02 -15.25 25.54
CA ASN A 384 0.98 -15.48 26.56
C ASN A 384 -0.35 -14.73 26.31
N TYR A 385 -0.75 -14.61 25.04
CA TYR A 385 -2.08 -14.17 24.63
C TYR A 385 -2.91 -15.34 24.09
N ASN A 386 -4.24 -15.25 24.17
CA ASN A 386 -5.13 -16.31 23.70
C ASN A 386 -5.21 -16.36 22.16
N ASN A 387 -5.11 -15.19 21.53
CA ASN A 387 -5.24 -15.03 20.08
C ASN A 387 -4.47 -13.79 19.57
N TYR A 388 -4.30 -13.69 18.26
CA TYR A 388 -3.56 -12.58 17.65
C TYR A 388 -4.28 -11.23 17.72
N ALA A 389 -5.62 -11.22 17.86
CA ALA A 389 -6.36 -9.96 18.00
C ALA A 389 -5.98 -9.26 19.31
N GLU A 390 -5.77 -10.00 20.40
CA GLU A 390 -5.29 -9.43 21.67
C GLU A 390 -3.91 -8.78 21.53
N ILE A 391 -2.96 -9.43 20.84
CA ILE A 391 -1.66 -8.80 20.49
C ILE A 391 -1.90 -7.50 19.72
N SER A 392 -2.74 -7.54 18.69
CA SER A 392 -3.03 -6.38 17.84
C SER A 392 -3.65 -5.23 18.64
N MET A 393 -4.46 -5.52 19.65
CA MET A 393 -5.11 -4.52 20.51
C MET A 393 -4.16 -3.92 21.54
N ALA A 394 -3.07 -4.60 21.93
CA ALA A 394 -2.10 -4.08 22.91
C ALA A 394 -1.50 -2.70 22.52
N THR A 395 -1.45 -2.39 21.23
CA THR A 395 -0.97 -1.11 20.66
C THR A 395 -2.08 -0.20 20.16
N LYS A 396 -3.35 -0.54 20.36
CA LYS A 396 -4.52 0.23 19.91
C LYS A 396 -5.29 0.82 21.10
N MET A 397 -6.19 1.76 20.80
CA MET A 397 -7.11 2.30 21.81
C MET A 397 -8.20 1.29 22.19
N ALA A 398 -8.58 0.41 21.28
CA ALA A 398 -9.65 -0.56 21.47
C ALA A 398 -9.14 -1.85 22.14
N THR A 399 -10.04 -2.53 22.84
CA THR A 399 -9.95 -3.97 23.13
C THR A 399 -10.76 -4.75 22.10
N VAL A 400 -10.65 -6.08 22.09
CA VAL A 400 -11.46 -6.95 21.21
C VAL A 400 -12.95 -6.69 21.47
N ASP A 401 -13.39 -6.77 22.72
CA ASP A 401 -14.79 -6.55 23.11
C ASP A 401 -15.31 -5.18 22.69
N LYS A 402 -14.51 -4.12 22.83
CA LYS A 402 -14.93 -2.76 22.45
C LYS A 402 -15.01 -2.58 20.94
N ALA A 403 -14.15 -3.25 20.18
CA ALA A 403 -14.24 -3.28 18.74
C ALA A 403 -15.51 -4.04 18.29
N GLU A 404 -15.79 -5.20 18.89
CA GLU A 404 -16.98 -5.99 18.59
C GLU A 404 -18.27 -5.27 18.97
N GLU A 405 -18.33 -4.63 20.15
CA GLU A 405 -19.47 -3.81 20.58
C GLU A 405 -19.78 -2.70 19.58
N LEU A 406 -18.74 -1.97 19.12
CA LEU A 406 -18.92 -0.91 18.12
C LEU A 406 -19.39 -1.47 16.77
N LEU A 407 -18.78 -2.56 16.31
CA LEU A 407 -19.14 -3.20 15.05
C LEU A 407 -20.59 -3.71 15.08
N GLU A 408 -21.01 -4.34 16.18
CA GLU A 408 -22.36 -4.85 16.35
C GLU A 408 -23.38 -3.71 16.41
N LYS A 409 -23.05 -2.62 17.11
CA LYS A 409 -23.89 -1.41 17.13
C LYS A 409 -24.11 -0.84 15.73
N ILE A 410 -23.04 -0.73 14.92
CA ILE A 410 -23.13 -0.24 13.54
C ILE A 410 -23.88 -1.24 12.66
N ARG A 411 -23.58 -2.54 12.77
CA ARG A 411 -24.25 -3.61 12.01
C ARG A 411 -25.75 -3.62 12.24
N SER A 412 -26.18 -3.56 13.51
CA SER A 412 -27.59 -3.51 13.88
C SER A 412 -28.28 -2.27 13.32
N ALA A 413 -27.68 -1.07 13.46
CA ALA A 413 -28.25 0.16 12.91
C ALA A 413 -28.28 0.20 11.37
N SER A 414 -27.37 -0.52 10.70
CA SER A 414 -27.26 -0.53 9.24
C SER A 414 -28.11 -1.61 8.56
N TRP A 415 -28.57 -2.62 9.31
CA TRP A 415 -29.20 -3.81 8.76
C TRP A 415 -30.49 -3.50 8.00
N ASP A 416 -31.44 -2.84 8.64
CA ASP A 416 -32.75 -2.57 8.04
C ASP A 416 -32.63 -1.68 6.80
N ALA A 417 -31.76 -0.67 6.85
CA ALA A 417 -31.45 0.19 5.71
C ALA A 417 -30.85 -0.60 4.54
N ALA A 418 -29.96 -1.56 4.80
CA ALA A 418 -29.40 -2.42 3.78
C ALA A 418 -30.45 -3.35 3.15
N VAL A 419 -31.31 -3.97 3.97
CA VAL A 419 -32.42 -4.82 3.51
C VAL A 419 -33.40 -4.02 2.64
N GLN A 420 -33.78 -2.82 3.09
CA GLN A 420 -34.61 -1.89 2.32
C GLN A 420 -33.94 -1.48 1.01
N GLY A 421 -32.64 -1.16 1.03
CA GLY A 421 -31.88 -0.82 -0.18
C GLY A 421 -31.90 -1.93 -1.23
N ILE A 422 -31.73 -3.18 -0.81
CA ILE A 422 -31.77 -4.35 -1.72
C ILE A 422 -33.20 -4.56 -2.26
N MET A 423 -34.18 -4.72 -1.37
CA MET A 423 -35.53 -5.14 -1.76
C MET A 423 -36.34 -4.05 -2.46
N LEU A 424 -36.34 -2.83 -1.90
CA LEU A 424 -37.23 -1.76 -2.35
C LEU A 424 -36.62 -0.90 -3.46
N ASN A 425 -35.30 -0.68 -3.46
CA ASN A 425 -34.70 0.24 -4.42
C ASN A 425 -34.11 -0.48 -5.62
N LEU A 426 -33.29 -1.51 -5.42
CA LEU A 426 -32.65 -2.20 -6.54
C LEU A 426 -33.60 -3.16 -7.26
N VAL A 427 -34.20 -4.12 -6.55
CA VAL A 427 -35.06 -5.14 -7.18
C VAL A 427 -36.28 -4.50 -7.85
N TYR A 428 -36.98 -3.60 -7.16
CA TYR A 428 -38.13 -2.90 -7.72
C TYR A 428 -37.80 -2.06 -8.96
N PHE A 429 -36.70 -1.30 -8.93
CA PHE A 429 -36.26 -0.49 -10.07
C PHE A 429 -35.99 -1.35 -11.31
N TRP A 430 -35.36 -2.52 -11.12
CA TRP A 430 -35.12 -3.47 -12.21
C TRP A 430 -36.39 -4.16 -12.68
N LEU A 431 -37.29 -4.56 -11.78
CA LEU A 431 -38.59 -5.14 -12.15
C LEU A 431 -39.42 -4.19 -13.01
N LYS A 432 -39.44 -2.88 -12.67
CA LYS A 432 -40.12 -1.85 -13.48
C LYS A 432 -39.57 -1.69 -14.89
N ARG A 433 -38.35 -2.13 -15.15
CA ARG A 433 -37.71 -2.07 -16.47
C ARG A 433 -37.94 -3.33 -17.31
N LEU A 434 -38.55 -4.38 -16.73
CA LEU A 434 -38.93 -5.56 -17.50
C LEU A 434 -40.12 -5.24 -18.43
N PRO A 435 -40.10 -5.68 -19.69
CA PRO A 435 -41.18 -5.41 -20.65
C PRO A 435 -42.57 -5.85 -20.16
N ILE A 436 -42.63 -6.98 -19.44
CA ILE A 436 -43.84 -7.59 -18.88
C ILE A 436 -44.49 -6.68 -17.82
N PHE A 437 -43.69 -5.96 -17.03
CA PHE A 437 -44.21 -5.02 -16.03
C PHE A 437 -44.62 -3.67 -16.64
N ARG A 438 -43.98 -3.26 -17.74
CA ARG A 438 -44.40 -2.07 -18.51
C ARG A 438 -45.80 -2.25 -19.13
N SER A 439 -46.16 -3.45 -19.58
CA SER A 439 -47.48 -3.72 -20.18
C SER A 439 -48.60 -3.93 -19.16
N LEU A 440 -48.30 -4.38 -17.94
CA LEU A 440 -49.29 -4.59 -16.87
C LEU A 440 -49.63 -3.31 -16.08
N ILE A 441 -48.73 -2.33 -16.01
CA ILE A 441 -48.93 -1.09 -15.23
C ILE A 441 -49.64 0.01 -16.03
N TYR A 442 -49.57 -0.01 -17.37
CA TYR A 442 -50.19 1.03 -18.19
C TYR A 442 -51.72 0.98 -18.34
N PRO A 443 -52.43 -0.16 -18.21
CA PRO A 443 -53.89 -0.18 -18.29
C PRO A 443 -54.61 -0.25 -16.94
N MET A 444 -53.92 -0.45 -15.80
CA MET A 444 -54.59 -0.53 -14.49
C MET A 444 -53.92 0.35 -13.44
N ASN A 445 -54.60 1.43 -13.11
CA ASN A 445 -54.35 2.37 -12.02
C ASN A 445 -54.56 1.71 -10.63
N LEU A 446 -53.95 0.55 -10.39
CA LEU A 446 -54.02 -0.22 -9.15
C LEU A 446 -52.67 -0.10 -8.43
N PHE A 447 -52.42 1.03 -7.77
CA PHE A 447 -51.16 1.21 -7.01
C PHE A 447 -51.26 1.66 -5.54
N PRO A 448 -52.40 2.04 -4.93
CA PRO A 448 -52.39 2.30 -3.50
C PRO A 448 -52.86 1.15 -2.59
N GLN A 449 -53.28 -0.02 -3.09
CA GLN A 449 -53.93 -1.05 -2.23
C GLN A 449 -53.14 -2.33 -1.93
N CYS A 450 -51.97 -2.56 -2.53
CA CYS A 450 -51.19 -3.78 -2.25
C CYS A 450 -50.05 -3.62 -1.24
N LEU A 451 -49.97 -2.49 -0.52
CA LEU A 451 -48.92 -2.20 0.47
C LEU A 451 -49.38 -2.27 1.93
N SER A 452 -50.54 -2.86 2.20
CA SER A 452 -50.91 -3.38 3.53
C SER A 452 -51.22 -4.86 3.39
N ILE A 453 -50.21 -5.72 3.64
CA ILE A 453 -50.26 -7.06 4.28
C ILE A 453 -48.83 -7.59 4.38
#